data_AF-A0A5J4DUA9-F1
#
_entry.id   AF-A0A5J4DUA9-F1
#
_cell.length_a   1.000
_cell.length_b   1.000
_cell.length_c   1.000
_cell.angle_alpha   90.00
_cell.angle_beta   90.00
_cell.angle_gamma   90.00
#
_symmetry.space_group_name_H-M   'P 1'
#
loop_
_entity.id
_entity.type
_entity.pdbx_description
1 polymer ?
#
loop_
_entity_poly.entity_id
_entity_poly.type
_entity_poly.pdbx_seq_one_letter_code
_entity_poly.pdbx_strand_id
1 'polypeptide(L)'
;MKSRLAALVLTGLSAFAFAMIATSAKTDAGKGACGPRANIMTHLSEQLRQTRRGFGLIRHQFLMELFAADNGSWTITVSNTRNETCVMAAGSSLHLVNMAAGQDALLPTAAIRSLSHSISDCGANMPCHEPTSHAQQSPNEP
;
A
#
# COMPACT_ATOMS: atom_id res chain seq x y z
N MET A 1 -49.04 -49.36 -23.12
CA MET A 1 -48.83 -47.98 -23.66
C MET A 1 -48.46 -46.94 -22.59
N LYS A 2 -48.96 -47.03 -21.35
CA LYS A 2 -48.64 -46.06 -20.27
C LYS A 2 -47.18 -46.12 -19.76
N SER A 3 -46.53 -47.29 -19.80
CA SER A 3 -45.16 -47.47 -19.28
C SER A 3 -44.04 -46.97 -20.20
N ARG A 4 -44.33 -46.66 -21.47
CA ARG A 4 -43.34 -46.10 -22.42
C ARG A 4 -43.23 -44.57 -22.32
N LEU A 5 -44.27 -43.91 -21.80
CA LEU A 5 -44.31 -42.47 -21.54
C LEU A 5 -43.46 -42.09 -20.32
N ALA A 6 -43.47 -42.90 -19.27
CA ALA A 6 -42.66 -42.65 -18.07
C ALA A 6 -41.14 -42.71 -18.34
N ALA A 7 -40.70 -43.63 -19.21
CA ALA A 7 -39.29 -43.80 -19.55
C ALA A 7 -38.72 -42.63 -20.39
N LEU A 8 -39.57 -41.96 -21.18
CA LEU A 8 -39.16 -40.82 -22.01
C LEU A 8 -39.08 -39.51 -21.21
N VAL A 9 -39.87 -39.38 -20.15
CA VAL A 9 -39.84 -38.21 -19.26
C VAL A 9 -38.61 -38.24 -18.33
N LEU A 10 -38.17 -39.43 -17.89
CA LEU A 10 -36.97 -39.54 -17.04
C LEU A 10 -35.65 -39.31 -17.77
N THR A 11 -35.56 -39.58 -19.08
CA THR A 11 -34.33 -39.33 -19.87
C THR A 11 -34.24 -37.88 -20.36
N GLY A 12 -35.38 -37.23 -20.64
CA GLY A 12 -35.42 -35.82 -21.07
C GLY A 12 -35.02 -34.81 -19.98
N LEU A 13 -35.27 -35.14 -18.70
CA LEU A 13 -34.93 -34.24 -17.58
C LEU A 13 -33.42 -34.18 -17.30
N SER A 14 -32.64 -35.19 -17.72
CA SER A 14 -31.19 -35.24 -17.50
C SER A 14 -30.39 -34.35 -18.46
N ALA A 15 -30.91 -34.11 -19.67
CA ALA A 15 -30.21 -33.34 -20.70
C ALA A 15 -30.33 -31.82 -20.52
N PHE A 16 -31.37 -31.34 -19.82
CA PHE A 16 -31.58 -29.91 -19.58
C PHE A 16 -30.74 -29.36 -18.41
N ALA A 17 -30.34 -30.22 -17.49
CA ALA A 17 -29.53 -29.83 -16.32
C ALA A 17 -28.04 -29.57 -16.66
N PHE A 18 -27.55 -30.05 -17.81
CA PHE A 18 -26.15 -29.87 -18.21
C PHE A 18 -25.87 -28.59 -19.00
N ALA A 19 -26.89 -27.85 -19.45
CA ALA A 19 -26.72 -26.70 -20.33
C ALA A 19 -26.43 -25.35 -19.61
N MET A 20 -26.36 -25.33 -18.28
CA MET A 20 -26.31 -24.09 -17.47
C MET A 20 -24.97 -23.83 -16.76
N ILE A 21 -23.86 -24.46 -17.17
CA ILE A 21 -22.55 -24.26 -16.52
C ILE A 21 -21.51 -23.80 -17.53
N ALA A 22 -21.58 -22.56 -17.99
CA ALA A 22 -20.44 -21.91 -18.68
C ALA A 22 -20.56 -20.38 -18.80
N THR A 23 -20.98 -19.66 -17.75
CA THR A 23 -20.66 -18.23 -17.64
C THR A 23 -19.34 -18.10 -16.90
N SER A 24 -18.23 -18.27 -17.63
CA SER A 24 -16.91 -17.91 -17.14
C SER A 24 -16.85 -16.40 -16.97
N ALA A 25 -17.08 -15.92 -15.76
CA ALA A 25 -16.73 -14.56 -15.37
C ALA A 25 -15.23 -14.41 -15.64
N LYS A 26 -14.87 -13.60 -16.64
CA LYS A 26 -13.49 -13.18 -16.84
C LYS A 26 -13.13 -12.31 -15.65
N THR A 27 -12.58 -12.90 -14.60
CA THR A 27 -11.86 -12.15 -13.58
C THR A 27 -10.64 -11.56 -14.29
N ASP A 28 -10.69 -10.26 -14.57
CA ASP A 28 -9.57 -9.49 -15.12
C ASP A 28 -8.50 -9.45 -14.02
N ALA A 29 -7.72 -10.53 -13.89
CA ALA A 29 -6.83 -10.86 -12.77
C ALA A 29 -5.59 -9.96 -12.68
N GLY A 30 -5.65 -8.75 -13.21
CA GLY A 30 -4.57 -7.77 -13.21
C GLY A 30 -5.01 -6.32 -13.11
N LYS A 31 -6.32 -6.03 -13.06
CA LYS A 31 -6.83 -4.68 -12.80
C LYS A 31 -7.53 -4.70 -11.46
N GLY A 32 -6.85 -4.15 -10.46
CA GLY A 32 -7.46 -3.83 -9.18
C GLY A 32 -8.80 -3.11 -9.35
N ALA A 33 -9.70 -3.22 -8.37
CA ALA A 33 -10.93 -2.44 -8.39
C ALA A 33 -10.57 -0.95 -8.43
N CYS A 34 -10.88 -0.29 -9.56
CA CYS A 34 -10.57 1.11 -9.81
C CYS A 34 -11.82 1.99 -9.74
N GLY A 35 -11.65 3.25 -9.35
CA GLY A 35 -12.74 4.23 -9.33
C GLY A 35 -12.28 5.61 -8.88
N PRO A 36 -13.22 6.56 -8.73
CA PRO A 36 -12.93 7.87 -8.17
C PRO A 36 -12.26 7.74 -6.80
N ARG A 37 -11.16 8.46 -6.59
CA ARG A 37 -10.40 8.41 -5.34
C ARG A 37 -11.28 8.61 -4.12
N ALA A 38 -12.19 9.60 -4.17
CA ALA A 38 -13.11 9.91 -3.07
C ALA A 38 -13.90 8.66 -2.61
N ASN A 39 -14.49 7.92 -3.55
CA ASN A 39 -15.30 6.75 -3.23
C ASN A 39 -14.48 5.64 -2.56
N ILE A 40 -13.28 5.39 -3.07
CA ILE A 40 -12.38 4.39 -2.48
C ILE A 40 -11.94 4.84 -1.09
N MET A 41 -11.51 6.10 -0.92
CA MET A 41 -11.08 6.61 0.38
C MET A 41 -12.20 6.57 1.41
N THR A 42 -13.42 6.98 1.05
CA THR A 42 -14.61 6.88 1.89
C THR A 42 -14.87 5.43 2.30
N HIS A 43 -14.79 4.48 1.37
CA HIS A 43 -14.99 3.07 1.69
C HIS A 43 -13.92 2.56 2.67
N LEU A 44 -12.64 2.87 2.42
CA LEU A 44 -11.55 2.47 3.30
C LEU A 44 -11.69 3.09 4.70
N SER A 45 -12.01 4.39 4.79
CA SER A 45 -12.09 5.09 6.07
C SER A 45 -13.35 4.79 6.87
N GLU A 46 -14.52 4.71 6.22
CA GLU A 46 -15.79 4.60 6.91
C GLU A 46 -16.21 3.14 7.11
N GLN A 47 -16.07 2.31 6.08
CA GLN A 47 -16.56 0.93 6.12
C GLN A 47 -15.51 -0.01 6.71
N LEU A 48 -14.25 0.10 6.24
CA LEU A 48 -13.16 -0.75 6.72
C LEU A 48 -12.41 -0.17 7.92
N ARG A 49 -12.70 1.08 8.29
CA ARG A 49 -12.02 1.81 9.38
C ARG A 49 -10.50 1.83 9.23
N GLN A 50 -10.02 1.77 7.98
CA GLN A 50 -8.61 1.81 7.65
C GLN A 50 -8.14 3.27 7.53
N THR A 51 -6.97 3.54 8.09
CA THR A 51 -6.30 4.84 8.00
C THR A 51 -4.98 4.68 7.26
N ARG A 52 -4.49 5.75 6.63
CA ARG A 52 -3.23 5.72 5.87
C ARG A 52 -2.06 5.49 6.81
N ARG A 53 -1.29 4.43 6.57
CA ARG A 53 -0.10 4.06 7.33
C ARG A 53 1.22 4.43 6.63
N GLY A 54 1.20 4.56 5.31
CA GLY A 54 2.37 4.95 4.54
C GLY A 54 2.02 5.34 3.11
N PHE A 55 2.94 6.01 2.43
CA PHE A 55 2.78 6.40 1.03
C PHE A 55 4.12 6.55 0.32
N GLY A 56 4.08 6.55 -1.01
CA GLY A 56 5.24 6.80 -1.86
C GLY A 56 4.83 7.18 -3.28
N LEU A 57 5.74 7.78 -4.03
CA LEU A 57 5.52 8.12 -5.45
C LEU A 57 6.17 7.08 -6.35
N ILE A 58 5.43 6.63 -7.37
CA ILE A 58 5.94 5.77 -8.44
C ILE A 58 6.15 6.63 -9.69
N ARG A 59 7.40 6.68 -10.17
CA ARG A 59 7.83 7.46 -11.35
C ARG A 59 7.42 8.95 -11.32
N HIS A 60 7.18 9.53 -10.13
CA HIS A 60 6.68 10.90 -9.93
C HIS A 60 5.26 11.19 -10.43
N GLN A 61 4.47 10.16 -10.81
CA GLN A 61 3.16 10.36 -11.47
C GLN A 61 2.03 9.59 -10.81
N PHE A 62 2.37 8.61 -9.95
CA PHE A 62 1.40 7.80 -9.25
C PHE A 62 1.68 7.81 -7.76
N LEU A 63 0.63 7.96 -6.97
CA LEU A 63 0.70 7.89 -5.51
C LEU A 63 0.33 6.47 -5.09
N MET A 64 1.28 5.74 -4.50
CA MET A 64 1.02 4.48 -3.83
C MET A 64 0.78 4.74 -2.34
N GLU A 65 -0.26 4.15 -1.76
CA GLU A 65 -0.61 4.30 -0.35
C GLU A 65 -0.90 2.93 0.27
N LEU A 66 -0.51 2.78 1.53
CA LEU A 66 -0.91 1.66 2.40
C LEU A 66 -1.91 2.18 3.42
N PHE A 67 -3.06 1.53 3.50
CA PHE A 67 -4.11 1.75 4.49
C PHE A 67 -4.22 0.53 5.41
N ALA A 68 -4.44 0.74 6.70
CA ALA A 68 -4.68 -0.36 7.64
C ALA A 68 -5.58 0.06 8.80
N ALA A 69 -6.26 -0.93 9.37
CA ALA A 69 -7.06 -0.80 10.59
C ALA A 69 -6.42 -1.58 11.75
N ASP A 70 -6.85 -1.28 12.97
CA ASP A 70 -6.31 -1.93 14.17
C ASP A 70 -6.66 -3.43 14.25
N ASN A 71 -7.68 -3.88 13.50
CA ASN A 71 -8.03 -5.29 13.36
C ASN A 71 -7.08 -6.08 12.43
N GLY A 72 -6.02 -5.46 11.92
CA GLY A 72 -5.04 -6.08 11.02
C GLY A 72 -5.46 -6.14 9.55
N SER A 73 -6.65 -5.65 9.19
CA SER A 73 -7.03 -5.50 7.77
C SER A 73 -6.20 -4.39 7.10
N TRP A 74 -5.86 -4.58 5.83
CA TRP A 74 -5.04 -3.64 5.09
C TRP A 74 -5.37 -3.61 3.60
N THR A 75 -5.02 -2.48 2.96
CA THR A 75 -5.21 -2.24 1.52
C THR A 75 -4.06 -1.41 0.97
N ILE A 76 -3.51 -1.80 -0.18
CA ILE A 76 -2.59 -0.98 -0.98
C ILE A 76 -3.34 -0.41 -2.17
N THR A 77 -3.27 0.90 -2.34
CA THR A 77 -3.86 1.60 -3.49
C THR A 77 -2.82 2.33 -4.30
N VAL A 78 -3.09 2.50 -5.60
CA VAL A 78 -2.33 3.38 -6.48
C VAL A 78 -3.27 4.39 -7.14
N SER A 79 -2.97 5.68 -7.00
CA SER A 79 -3.72 6.77 -7.61
C SER A 79 -2.91 7.44 -8.70
N ASN A 80 -3.58 7.81 -9.79
CA ASN A 80 -2.99 8.65 -10.84
C ASN A 80 -3.36 10.13 -10.64
N THR A 81 -2.78 11.01 -11.46
CA THR A 81 -3.05 12.46 -11.43
C THR A 81 -4.45 12.86 -11.89
N ARG A 82 -5.22 11.92 -12.44
CA ARG A 82 -6.61 12.13 -12.91
C ARG A 82 -7.65 11.76 -11.85
N ASN A 83 -7.23 11.70 -10.58
CA ASN A 83 -8.09 11.39 -9.42
C ASN A 83 -8.76 9.99 -9.46
N GLU A 84 -8.22 9.08 -10.26
CA GLU A 84 -8.59 7.68 -10.27
C GLU A 84 -7.64 6.90 -9.36
N THR A 85 -8.20 5.97 -8.58
CA THR A 85 -7.45 5.12 -7.66
C THR A 85 -7.82 3.67 -7.91
N CYS A 86 -6.84 2.78 -7.84
CA CYS A 86 -7.03 1.34 -7.98
C CYS A 86 -6.54 0.64 -6.72
N VAL A 87 -7.31 -0.35 -6.24
CA VAL A 87 -6.89 -1.26 -5.17
C VAL A 87 -5.95 -2.30 -5.76
N MET A 88 -4.66 -2.22 -5.46
CA MET A 88 -3.65 -3.13 -6.02
C MET A 88 -3.52 -4.42 -5.22
N ALA A 89 -3.71 -4.34 -3.91
CA ALA A 89 -3.71 -5.50 -3.01
C ALA A 89 -4.54 -5.19 -1.77
N ALA A 90 -5.09 -6.23 -1.14
CA ALA A 90 -5.79 -6.14 0.13
C ALA A 90 -5.63 -7.45 0.90
N GLY A 91 -5.77 -7.40 2.21
CA GLY A 91 -5.67 -8.58 3.05
C GLY A 91 -5.93 -8.32 4.52
N SER A 92 -5.55 -9.30 5.32
CA SER A 92 -5.63 -9.29 6.79
C SER A 92 -4.27 -9.62 7.40
N SER A 93 -4.19 -9.56 8.73
CA SER A 93 -3.00 -9.93 9.51
C SER A 93 -1.76 -9.08 9.24
N LEU A 94 -1.94 -7.78 8.98
CA LEU A 94 -0.81 -6.84 8.88
C LEU A 94 -0.18 -6.60 10.26
N HIS A 95 1.15 -6.71 10.32
CA HIS A 95 1.95 -6.31 11.48
C HIS A 95 2.97 -5.27 11.04
N LEU A 96 2.86 -4.06 11.57
CA LEU A 96 3.84 -3.00 11.33
C LEU A 96 5.02 -3.19 12.28
N VAL A 97 6.23 -3.27 11.72
CA VAL A 97 7.47 -3.31 12.48
C VAL A 97 8.12 -1.93 12.46
N ASN A 98 8.52 -1.42 13.63
CA ASN A 98 9.28 -0.17 13.71
C ASN A 98 10.76 -0.46 13.43
N MET A 99 11.24 -0.13 12.23
CA MET A 99 12.65 -0.33 11.88
C MET A 99 13.59 0.69 12.55
N ALA A 100 13.09 1.86 13.00
CA ALA A 100 13.92 2.86 13.68
C ALA A 100 14.38 2.42 15.08
N ALA A 101 13.57 1.61 15.77
CA ALA A 101 13.95 1.05 17.08
C ALA A 101 15.12 0.04 17.02
N GLY A 102 15.53 -0.39 15.82
CA GLY A 102 16.59 -1.39 15.63
C GLY A 102 18.00 -0.83 15.41
N GLN A 103 18.13 0.44 15.00
CA GLN A 103 19.43 1.05 14.67
C GLN A 103 19.96 2.03 15.72
N ASP A 104 19.09 2.59 16.56
CA ASP A 104 19.49 3.50 17.65
C ASP A 104 20.03 2.76 18.89
N ALA A 105 19.87 1.44 18.97
CA ALA A 105 20.44 0.64 20.06
C ALA A 105 21.97 0.51 19.99
N LEU A 106 22.61 0.94 18.89
CA LEU A 106 24.07 0.87 18.69
C LEU A 106 24.75 2.26 18.63
N LEU A 107 24.01 3.36 18.67
CA LEU A 107 24.60 4.69 18.73
C LEU A 107 24.92 5.02 20.20
N PRO A 108 26.19 5.17 20.59
CA PRO A 108 26.52 5.69 21.91
C PRO A 108 25.92 7.08 22.03
N THR A 109 25.08 7.29 23.06
CA THR A 109 24.35 8.52 23.37
C THR A 109 25.28 9.76 23.45
N ALA A 110 26.60 9.54 23.53
CA ALA A 110 27.64 10.56 23.44
C ALA A 110 27.69 11.33 22.10
N ALA A 111 27.30 10.73 20.97
CA ALA A 111 27.39 11.38 19.66
C ALA A 111 26.35 12.51 19.46
N ILE A 112 25.17 12.42 20.10
CA ILE A 112 24.11 13.43 19.93
C ILE A 112 24.44 14.74 20.67
N ARG A 113 25.19 14.69 21.78
CA ARG A 113 25.51 15.88 22.61
C ARG A 113 26.45 16.87 21.91
N SER A 114 27.21 16.43 20.91
CA SER A 114 28.10 17.29 20.13
C SER A 114 27.34 18.13 19.09
N LEU A 115 26.20 17.65 18.58
CA LEU A 115 25.41 18.36 17.58
C LEU A 115 24.45 19.40 18.20
N SER A 116 24.09 19.22 19.49
CA SER A 116 23.18 20.13 20.20
C SER A 116 23.80 21.51 20.47
N HIS A 117 25.12 21.58 20.65
CA HIS A 117 25.80 22.86 20.93
C HIS A 117 25.89 23.77 19.71
N SER A 118 25.86 23.23 18.48
CA SER A 118 26.03 24.05 17.28
C SER A 118 24.77 24.82 16.86
N ILE A 119 23.59 24.43 17.35
CA ILE A 119 22.30 25.02 16.94
C ILE A 119 21.89 26.16 17.89
N SER A 120 22.38 26.15 19.14
CA SER A 120 21.99 27.13 20.16
C SER A 120 22.60 28.52 19.99
N ASP A 121 23.64 28.68 19.16
CA ASP A 121 24.30 29.98 18.91
C ASP A 121 23.74 30.76 17.71
N CYS A 122 22.83 30.18 16.93
CA CYS A 122 22.13 30.91 15.86
C CYS A 122 20.92 31.66 16.42
N GLY A 123 21.19 32.79 17.10
CA GLY A 123 20.15 33.73 17.53
C GLY A 123 19.52 34.52 16.37
N ALA A 124 18.42 35.21 16.67
CA ALA A 124 17.47 35.82 15.72
C ALA A 124 18.01 36.88 14.73
N ASN A 125 19.31 37.18 14.71
CA ASN A 125 19.88 38.21 13.83
C ASN A 125 21.24 37.83 13.21
N MET A 126 21.57 36.54 13.13
CA MET A 126 22.78 36.04 12.47
C MET A 126 22.40 35.05 11.37
N PRO A 127 22.84 35.22 10.11
CA PRO A 127 22.56 34.24 9.07
C PRO A 127 23.36 32.96 9.36
N CYS A 128 22.66 31.82 9.40
CA CYS A 128 23.32 30.51 9.47
C CYS A 128 24.11 30.31 8.18
N HIS A 129 25.43 30.39 8.25
CA HIS A 129 26.28 29.92 7.16
C HIS A 129 26.21 28.40 7.13
N GLU A 130 25.83 27.87 5.96
CA GLU A 130 25.86 26.43 5.68
C GLU A 130 27.29 25.91 5.90
N PRO A 131 27.48 24.77 6.60
CA PRO A 131 28.81 24.21 6.75
C PRO A 131 29.28 23.77 5.37
N THR A 132 30.19 24.55 4.78
CA THR A 132 30.90 24.16 3.57
C THR A 132 31.55 22.81 3.83
N SER A 133 31.06 21.79 3.14
CA SER A 133 31.67 20.46 3.06
C SER A 133 33.14 20.62 2.65
N HIS A 134 34.03 20.60 3.64
CA HIS A 134 35.45 20.44 3.38
C HIS A 134 35.64 18.99 2.93
N ALA A 135 35.73 18.80 1.62
CA ALA A 135 36.24 17.59 1.02
C ALA A 135 37.57 17.23 1.74
N GLN A 136 37.60 16.07 2.37
CA GLN A 136 38.81 15.45 2.90
C GLN A 136 39.84 15.35 1.76
N GLN A 137 40.85 16.22 1.81
CA GLN A 137 42.05 16.03 0.99
C GLN A 137 42.82 14.86 1.59
N SER A 138 42.79 13.72 0.90
CA SER A 138 43.68 12.58 1.15
C SER A 138 45.13 13.03 1.01
N PRO A 139 46.03 12.71 1.96
CA PRO A 139 47.44 13.02 1.79
C PRO A 139 48.03 12.03 0.76
N ASN A 140 48.44 12.55 -0.39
CA ASN A 140 49.31 11.83 -1.31
C ASN A 140 50.75 11.91 -0.79
N GLU A 141 51.37 10.73 -0.64
CA GLU A 141 52.81 10.47 -0.80
C GLU A 141 53.37 11.22 -2.03
N PRO A 142 54.66 11.62 -2.03
CA PRO A 142 55.81 10.82 -1.59
C PRO A 142 56.68 11.41 -0.48
#